data_AF-A0A433RV32-F1
#
_entry.id   AF-A0A433RV32-F1
#
_cell.length_a   1.000
_cell.length_b   1.000
_cell.length_c   1.000
_cell.angle_alpha   90.00
_cell.angle_beta   90.00
_cell.angle_gamma   90.00
#
_symmetry.space_group_name_H-M   'P 1'
#
loop_
_entity.id
_entity.type
_entity.pdbx_description
1 polymer ?
#
loop_
_entity_poly.entity_id
_entity_poly.type
_entity_poly.pdbx_seq_one_letter_code
_entity_poly.pdbx_strand_id
1 'polypeptide(L)'
;MKEWKFIESKRQKSSVSVKKFLNMYGLFTIGILIATIYTHSITGNAEQGIFFDSTLMMSDEKITSLLFFLFIISIIYFTMINVFLKS
;
A
#
# COMPACT_ATOMS: atom_id res chain seq x y z
N MET A 1 -40.04 -2.05 24.55
CA MET A 1 -39.88 -2.76 23.26
C MET A 1 -39.40 -1.87 22.08
N LYS A 2 -39.36 -0.53 22.22
CA LYS A 2 -38.82 0.38 21.17
C LYS A 2 -37.30 0.54 21.22
N GLU A 3 -36.66 0.37 22.37
CA GLU A 3 -35.21 0.56 22.53
C GLU A 3 -34.36 -0.53 21.86
N TRP A 4 -34.85 -1.78 21.85
CA TRP A 4 -34.14 -2.90 21.20
C TRP A 4 -34.01 -2.70 19.68
N LYS A 5 -35.00 -2.09 19.03
CA LYS A 5 -34.93 -1.74 17.59
C LYS A 5 -33.91 -0.64 17.30
N PHE A 6 -33.63 0.23 18.27
CA PHE A 6 -32.69 1.35 18.10
C PHE A 6 -31.23 0.89 18.14
N ILE A 7 -30.92 -0.14 18.94
CA ILE A 7 -29.59 -0.74 19.04
C ILE A 7 -29.28 -1.57 17.78
N GLU A 8 -30.29 -2.23 17.21
CA GLU A 8 -30.15 -3.05 16.00
C GLU A 8 -29.91 -2.20 14.74
N SER A 9 -30.50 -0.99 14.68
CA SER A 9 -30.26 -0.01 13.61
C SER A 9 -28.83 0.53 13.59
N LYS A 10 -28.18 0.73 14.75
CA LYS A 10 -26.75 1.10 14.82
C LYS A 10 -25.80 -0.02 14.39
N ARG A 11 -26.31 -1.25 14.25
CA ARG A 11 -25.59 -2.45 13.81
C ARG A 11 -25.79 -2.76 12.34
N GLN A 12 -26.24 -1.81 11.51
CA GLN A 12 -25.89 -1.81 10.09
C GLN A 12 -24.38 -1.61 9.99
N LYS A 13 -23.65 -2.70 10.27
CA LYS A 13 -22.23 -2.88 9.97
C LYS A 13 -22.10 -2.43 8.53
N SER A 14 -21.38 -1.33 8.30
CA SER A 14 -20.94 -0.99 6.96
C SER A 14 -20.07 -2.15 6.50
N SER A 15 -20.66 -3.13 5.82
CA SER A 15 -19.90 -4.19 5.20
C SER A 15 -19.02 -3.48 4.19
N VAL A 16 -17.73 -3.42 4.47
CA VAL A 16 -16.76 -2.93 3.50
C VAL A 16 -16.90 -3.88 2.32
N SER A 17 -17.43 -3.38 1.21
CA SER A 17 -17.51 -4.16 -0.03
C SER A 17 -16.11 -4.70 -0.34
N VAL A 18 -16.03 -5.97 -0.72
CA VAL A 18 -14.76 -6.66 -1.05
C VAL A 18 -13.92 -5.82 -2.02
N LYS A 19 -14.57 -5.12 -2.95
CA LYS A 19 -13.96 -4.15 -3.87
C LYS A 19 -13.26 -3.00 -3.15
N LYS A 20 -13.89 -2.40 -2.15
CA LYS A 20 -13.31 -1.32 -1.34
C LYS A 20 -12.12 -1.83 -0.52
N PHE A 21 -12.23 -3.01 0.06
CA PHE A 21 -11.14 -3.62 0.82
C PHE A 21 -9.91 -3.90 -0.06
N LEU A 22 -10.12 -4.51 -1.23
CA LEU A 22 -9.04 -4.80 -2.18
C LEU A 22 -8.39 -3.53 -2.75
N ASN A 23 -9.17 -2.51 -3.08
CA ASN A 23 -8.62 -1.23 -3.52
C ASN A 23 -7.80 -0.55 -2.42
N MET A 24 -8.28 -0.58 -1.17
CA MET A 24 -7.55 -0.02 -0.03
C MET A 24 -6.24 -0.80 0.21
N TYR A 25 -6.28 -2.13 0.18
CA TYR A 25 -5.10 -2.99 0.31
C TYR A 25 -4.06 -2.71 -0.78
N GLY A 26 -4.49 -2.56 -2.03
CA GLY A 26 -3.60 -2.21 -3.13
C GLY A 26 -2.91 -0.87 -2.94
N LEU A 27 -3.68 0.16 -2.54
CA LEU A 27 -3.16 1.50 -2.22
C LEU A 27 -2.09 1.44 -1.12
N PHE A 28 -2.34 0.72 -0.03
CA PHE A 28 -1.36 0.53 1.04
C PHE A 28 -0.10 -0.20 0.56
N THR A 29 -0.28 -1.26 -0.23
CA THR A 29 0.85 -2.06 -0.75
C THR A 29 1.75 -1.21 -1.64
N ILE A 30 1.18 -0.44 -2.58
CA ILE A 30 1.94 0.45 -3.46
C ILE A 30 2.65 1.55 -2.65
N GLY A 31 1.96 2.14 -1.67
CA GLY A 31 2.56 3.16 -0.79
C GLY A 31 3.75 2.64 0.01
N ILE A 32 3.64 1.43 0.58
CA ILE A 32 4.74 0.78 1.30
C ILE A 32 5.89 0.47 0.34
N LEU A 33 5.61 -0.05 -0.85
CA LEU A 33 6.65 -0.33 -1.85
C LEU A 33 7.40 0.93 -2.28
N ILE A 34 6.71 2.05 -2.47
CA ILE A 34 7.37 3.33 -2.74
C ILE A 34 8.21 3.77 -1.53
N ALA A 35 7.69 3.63 -0.32
CA ALA A 35 8.45 3.94 0.90
C ALA A 35 9.71 3.07 1.05
N THR A 36 9.70 1.81 0.57
CA THR A 36 10.89 0.94 0.60
C THR A 36 12.07 1.45 -0.22
N ILE A 37 11.81 2.25 -1.26
CA ILE A 37 12.86 2.91 -2.05
C ILE A 37 13.69 3.83 -1.17
N TYR A 38 13.07 4.45 -0.17
CA TYR A 38 13.69 5.45 0.70
C TYR A 38 14.16 4.90 2.04
N THR A 39 13.78 3.67 2.41
CA THR A 39 14.23 3.02 3.66
C THR A 39 15.46 2.13 3.50
N HIS A 40 16.05 2.02 2.31
CA HIS A 40 17.43 1.55 2.12
C HIS A 40 18.33 2.79 1.92
N SER A 41 19.30 3.13 2.78
CA SER A 41 20.43 2.31 3.22
C SER A 41 20.84 2.69 4.65
N ILE A 42 20.35 1.96 5.65
CA ILE A 42 20.86 2.03 7.02
C ILE A 42 21.66 0.75 7.25
N THR A 43 22.92 0.75 6.85
CA THR A 43 23.87 -0.32 7.18
C THR A 43 24.38 -0.07 8.60
N GLY A 44 23.87 -0.84 9.57
CA GLY A 44 24.39 -0.82 10.94
C GLY A 44 25.65 -1.67 11.03
N ASN A 45 26.82 -1.04 11.18
CA ASN A 45 28.01 -1.74 11.63
C ASN A 45 27.96 -1.84 13.17
N ALA A 46 28.30 -3.00 13.72
CA ALA A 46 28.09 -3.32 15.14
C ALA A 46 28.87 -2.42 16.13
N GLU A 47 29.84 -1.63 15.65
CA GLU A 47 30.69 -0.84 16.54
C GLU A 47 30.65 0.69 16.36
N GLN A 48 30.25 1.28 15.23
CA GLN A 48 30.22 2.75 15.09
C GLN A 48 29.21 3.22 14.03
N GLY A 49 28.24 4.04 14.43
CA GLY A 49 27.55 5.04 13.60
C GLY A 49 26.54 4.54 12.56
N ILE A 50 25.38 5.20 12.50
CA ILE A 50 24.51 5.14 11.33
C ILE A 50 25.23 5.89 10.21
N PHE A 51 25.88 5.17 9.29
CA PHE A 51 26.50 5.77 8.11
C PHE A 51 25.49 5.75 6.95
N PHE A 52 25.20 6.94 6.40
CA PHE A 52 24.49 7.09 5.14
C PHE A 52 25.46 6.75 4.00
N ASP A 53 25.45 5.49 3.57
CA ASP A 53 26.29 5.05 2.46
C ASP A 53 25.61 5.40 1.13
N SER A 54 26.03 6.52 0.53
CA SER A 54 25.55 6.97 -0.79
C SER A 54 25.84 5.98 -1.91
N THR A 55 26.71 4.99 -1.69
CA THR A 55 27.07 3.94 -2.65
C THR A 55 26.05 2.81 -2.67
N LEU A 56 25.27 2.64 -1.59
CA LEU A 56 24.17 1.68 -1.47
C LEU A 56 22.82 2.26 -1.95
N MET A 57 22.74 3.57 -2.21
CA MET A 57 21.55 4.20 -2.77
C MET A 57 21.34 3.74 -4.22
N MET A 58 20.09 3.37 -4.53
CA MET A 58 19.67 3.00 -5.88
C MET A 58 19.85 4.20 -6.81
N SER A 59 20.45 4.00 -7.99
CA SER A 59 20.65 5.10 -8.95
C SER A 59 19.31 5.67 -9.44
N ASP A 60 19.29 6.96 -9.78
CA ASP A 60 18.07 7.67 -10.22
C ASP A 60 17.37 6.98 -11.40
N GLU A 61 18.15 6.43 -12.34
CA GLU A 61 17.63 5.64 -13.47
C GLU A 61 16.87 4.40 -13.00
N LYS A 62 17.40 3.70 -12.01
CA LYS A 62 16.78 2.51 -11.43
C LYS A 62 15.55 2.86 -10.60
N ILE A 63 15.59 3.96 -9.85
CA ILE A 63 14.42 4.47 -9.11
C ILE A 63 13.29 4.80 -10.09
N THR A 64 13.60 5.52 -11.17
CA THR A 64 12.62 5.89 -12.20
C THR A 64 12.03 4.64 -12.87
N SER A 65 12.88 3.66 -13.22
CA SER A 65 12.43 2.38 -13.78
C SER A 65 11.51 1.61 -12.82
N LEU A 66 11.85 1.58 -11.52
CA LEU A 66 11.05 0.92 -10.49
C LEU A 66 9.71 1.63 -10.26
N LEU A 67 9.68 2.97 -10.21
CA LEU A 67 8.44 3.74 -10.09
C LEU A 67 7.53 3.51 -11.31
N PHE A 68 8.10 3.50 -12.51
CA PHE A 68 7.35 3.23 -13.73
C PHE A 68 6.78 1.81 -13.75
N PHE A 69 7.56 0.83 -13.32
CA PHE A 69 7.11 -0.54 -13.12
C PHE A 69 5.95 -0.60 -12.13
N LEU A 70 6.11 -0.05 -10.92
CA LEU A 70 5.05 0.00 -9.89
C LEU A 70 3.78 0.67 -10.42
N PHE A 71 3.91 1.75 -11.19
CA PHE A 71 2.78 2.45 -11.78
C PHE A 71 1.98 1.57 -12.75
N ILE A 72 2.67 0.84 -13.65
CA ILE A 72 2.01 -0.07 -14.60
C ILE A 72 1.25 -1.17 -13.86
N ILE A 73 1.89 -1.83 -12.88
CA ILE A 73 1.24 -2.93 -12.14
C ILE A 73 0.05 -2.41 -11.34
N SER A 74 0.15 -1.19 -10.80
CA SER A 74 -0.94 -0.52 -10.10
C SER A 74 -2.15 -0.32 -11.01
N ILE A 75 -1.94 0.18 -12.23
CA ILE A 75 -3.02 0.34 -13.22
C ILE A 75 -3.68 -1.01 -13.50
N ILE A 76 -2.90 -2.07 -13.73
CA ILE A 76 -3.42 -3.41 -14.00
C ILE A 76 -4.24 -3.91 -12.81
N TYR A 77 -3.72 -3.80 -11.59
CA TYR A 77 -4.38 -4.24 -10.36
C TYR A 77 -5.73 -3.54 -10.14
N PHE A 78 -5.75 -2.20 -10.20
CA PHE A 78 -6.98 -1.44 -10.01
C PHE A 78 -7.98 -1.67 -11.15
N THR A 79 -7.51 -1.85 -12.38
CA THR A 79 -8.37 -2.22 -13.51
C THR A 79 -8.98 -3.59 -13.29
N MET A 80 -8.20 -4.59 -12.85
CA MET A 80 -8.72 -5.92 -12.57
C MET A 80 -9.81 -5.90 -11.50
N ILE A 81 -9.59 -5.22 -10.38
CA ILE A 81 -10.58 -5.13 -9.31
C ILE A 81 -11.81 -4.34 -9.74
N ASN A 82 -11.64 -3.28 -10.53
CA ASN A 82 -12.76 -2.45 -10.92
C ASN A 82 -13.63 -3.06 -12.02
N VAL A 83 -13.03 -3.83 -12.94
CA VAL A 83 -13.70 -4.43 -14.11
C VAL A 83 -14.17 -5.86 -13.84
N PHE A 84 -13.34 -6.72 -13.23
CA PHE A 84 -13.63 -8.15 -13.09
C PHE A 84 -14.35 -8.49 -11.78
N LEU A 85 -14.16 -7.69 -10.73
CA LEU A 85 -14.92 -7.87 -9.50
C LEU A 85 -16.32 -7.28 -9.70
N LYS A 86 -17.24 -8.12 -10.18
CA LYS A 86 -18.67 -7.81 -10.23
C LYS A 86 -19.16 -7.63 -8.80
N SER A 87 -19.74 -6.46 -8.52
CA SER A 87 -20.28 -6.09 -7.20
C SER A 87 -21.44 -6.98 -6.78
#